data_AF-A0A150NJS0-F1
#
_entry.id   AF-A0A150NJS0-F1
#
_cell.length_a   1.000
_cell.length_b   1.000
_cell.length_c   1.000
_cell.angle_alpha   90.00
_cell.angle_beta   90.00
_cell.angle_gamma   90.00
#
_symmetry.space_group_name_H-M   'P 1'
#
loop_
_entity.id
_entity.type
_entity.pdbx_description
1 polymer ?
#
loop_
_entity_poly.entity_id
_entity_poly.type
_entity_poly.pdbx_seq_one_letter_code
_entity_poly.pdbx_strand_id
1 'polypeptide(L)'
;MESFSTYIEDPFTRTEKLQTQTGNDSMKFNYNGISQFSSVRNRSASSTLDKLGFKSSGTNLNLRYANNSILADSLFGIQYNISDSPIDKYGFQDIYQKDNLTLYENQYSLPIAFASQSIYNDVKFNEHTLDNQASFLNQLADVNFDYFSPIPYEKTENTDDLITVTSSSNEDAAIQYQIEVPENSQVYLSFTNLHFSNDKQKKVDILVNGEKKTFTTDNVFSFFNLGYTKEKKTFNINVSFPGNSQVSFESPAFYRLDTKTFTEAIQKIKEQPVTVSTSKNKVFATYDVKQNTSIFFTIPYDKGWSAYQDGKKIEIKQAQTGFMKVDVPKGKGTITLSFIPNSFITGANLFLYFSLTIWNL
;
A
#
# COMPACT_ATOMS: atom_id res chain seq x y z
N MET A 1 -27.15 -14.85 3.04
CA MET A 1 -25.73 -14.86 3.42
C MET A 1 -25.23 -13.45 3.35
N GLU A 2 -24.93 -12.82 4.48
CA GLU A 2 -24.28 -11.51 4.47
C GLU A 2 -22.80 -11.71 4.10
N SER A 3 -22.38 -11.01 3.04
CA SER A 3 -21.01 -10.91 2.55
C SER A 3 -20.29 -9.84 3.37
N PHE A 4 -18.97 -9.91 3.54
CA PHE A 4 -18.21 -8.81 4.17
C PHE A 4 -18.50 -7.44 3.53
N SER A 5 -18.93 -7.43 2.26
CA SER A 5 -19.39 -6.24 1.55
C SER A 5 -20.57 -5.51 2.19
N THR A 6 -21.36 -6.14 3.07
CA THR A 6 -22.46 -5.46 3.79
C THR A 6 -21.98 -4.63 4.98
N TYR A 7 -20.75 -4.87 5.45
CA TYR A 7 -20.09 -4.13 6.54
C TYR A 7 -19.15 -3.04 6.02
N ILE A 8 -18.99 -2.96 4.71
CA ILE A 8 -18.26 -1.89 4.03
C ILE A 8 -19.28 -0.82 3.66
N GLU A 9 -19.35 0.25 4.46
CA GLU A 9 -20.37 1.31 4.30
C GLU A 9 -20.20 2.13 3.01
N ASP A 10 -18.96 2.29 2.53
CA ASP A 10 -18.63 2.99 1.28
C ASP A 10 -18.07 2.02 0.22
N PRO A 11 -18.75 1.86 -0.95
CA PRO A 11 -18.35 0.96 -2.01
C PRO A 11 -17.02 1.32 -2.70
N PHE A 12 -16.35 2.43 -2.35
CA PHE A 12 -15.05 2.80 -2.93
C PHE A 12 -13.89 2.84 -1.92
N THR A 13 -13.98 2.04 -0.87
CA THR A 13 -12.86 1.77 0.04
C THR A 13 -11.99 0.64 -0.50
N ARG A 14 -10.68 0.63 -0.21
CA ARG A 14 -9.80 -0.49 -0.62
C ARG A 14 -9.70 -1.54 0.48
N THR A 15 -9.79 -2.79 0.08
CA THR A 15 -9.71 -3.99 0.91
C THR A 15 -8.61 -4.88 0.36
N GLU A 16 -7.83 -5.51 1.23
CA GLU A 16 -6.83 -6.51 0.85
C GLU A 16 -6.97 -7.77 1.68
N LYS A 17 -6.81 -8.93 1.04
CA LYS A 17 -6.76 -10.22 1.72
C LYS A 17 -5.31 -10.59 1.99
N LEU A 18 -4.95 -10.86 3.25
CA LEU A 18 -3.57 -11.17 3.62
C LEU A 18 -3.12 -12.55 3.13
N GLN A 19 -4.02 -13.52 3.11
CA GLN A 19 -3.79 -14.86 2.58
C GLN A 19 -4.38 -14.99 1.17
N THR A 20 -3.65 -14.51 0.16
CA THR A 20 -4.10 -14.50 -1.24
C THR A 20 -4.09 -15.90 -1.87
N GLN A 21 -5.09 -16.21 -2.70
CA GLN A 21 -5.12 -17.40 -3.56
C GLN A 21 -4.53 -17.12 -4.95
N THR A 22 -4.78 -15.91 -5.47
CA THR A 22 -4.33 -15.46 -6.78
C THR A 22 -3.93 -13.98 -6.73
N GLY A 23 -3.26 -13.49 -7.76
CA GLY A 23 -2.98 -12.06 -7.91
C GLY A 23 -4.20 -11.18 -8.19
N ASN A 24 -5.39 -11.75 -8.38
CA ASN A 24 -6.63 -11.07 -8.77
C ASN A 24 -7.81 -11.44 -7.83
N ASP A 25 -7.52 -11.71 -6.56
CA ASP A 25 -8.55 -12.08 -5.57
C ASP A 25 -9.61 -10.98 -5.42
N SER A 26 -9.23 -9.72 -5.55
CA SER A 26 -10.14 -8.56 -5.58
C SER A 26 -11.21 -8.70 -6.66
N MET A 27 -10.82 -9.05 -7.88
CA MET A 27 -11.76 -9.30 -8.99
C MET A 27 -12.59 -10.57 -8.76
N LYS A 28 -11.97 -11.63 -8.23
CA LYS A 28 -12.64 -12.91 -7.96
C LYS A 28 -13.74 -12.78 -6.92
N PHE A 29 -13.50 -12.01 -5.87
CA PHE A 29 -14.40 -11.87 -4.71
C PHE A 29 -15.13 -10.52 -4.69
N ASN A 30 -15.00 -9.72 -5.75
CA ASN A 30 -15.70 -8.46 -5.95
C ASN A 30 -15.52 -7.44 -4.80
N TYR A 31 -14.26 -7.16 -4.46
CA TYR A 31 -13.87 -6.03 -3.60
C TYR A 31 -12.82 -5.17 -4.30
N ASN A 32 -12.68 -3.90 -3.92
CA ASN A 32 -11.65 -3.04 -4.51
C ASN A 32 -10.29 -3.33 -3.85
N GLY A 33 -9.37 -3.96 -4.57
CA GLY A 33 -7.99 -4.16 -4.13
C GLY A 33 -7.00 -3.37 -5.00
N ILE A 34 -5.79 -3.16 -4.46
CA ILE A 34 -4.61 -2.71 -5.20
C ILE A 34 -3.95 -3.91 -5.90
N SER A 35 -3.91 -5.08 -5.24
CA SER A 35 -3.35 -6.29 -5.82
C SER A 35 -4.06 -6.66 -7.13
N GLN A 36 -3.28 -6.75 -8.21
CA GLN A 36 -3.79 -7.14 -9.52
C GLN A 36 -2.70 -7.72 -10.42
N PHE A 37 -3.11 -8.55 -11.38
CA PHE A 37 -2.37 -8.89 -12.58
C PHE A 37 -3.18 -8.43 -13.80
N SER A 38 -2.58 -7.58 -14.64
CA SER A 38 -3.22 -7.09 -15.86
C SER A 38 -2.23 -6.78 -16.98
N SER A 39 -2.52 -7.28 -18.18
CA SER A 39 -1.82 -6.90 -19.40
C SER A 39 -2.14 -5.48 -19.86
N VAL A 40 -3.31 -4.94 -19.47
CA VAL A 40 -3.78 -3.58 -19.76
C VAL A 40 -3.72 -2.78 -18.47
N ARG A 41 -2.56 -2.18 -18.20
CA ARG A 41 -2.27 -1.50 -16.92
C ARG A 41 -1.77 -0.08 -17.14
N ASN A 42 -1.90 0.74 -16.12
CA ASN A 42 -1.23 2.03 -16.05
C ASN A 42 0.20 1.85 -15.51
N ARG A 43 1.20 1.76 -16.40
CA ARG A 43 2.60 1.53 -15.99
C ARG A 43 3.15 2.64 -15.10
N SER A 44 2.76 3.90 -15.34
CA SER A 44 3.23 5.03 -14.53
C SER A 44 2.76 4.89 -13.08
N ALA A 45 1.48 4.57 -12.88
CA ALA A 45 0.95 4.31 -11.55
C ALA A 45 1.58 3.09 -10.89
N SER A 46 1.70 1.96 -11.60
CA SER A 46 2.32 0.75 -11.06
C SER A 46 3.80 0.95 -10.69
N SER A 47 4.56 1.70 -11.49
CA SER A 47 5.96 2.02 -11.18
C SER A 47 6.09 2.95 -9.98
N THR A 48 5.16 3.90 -9.84
CA THR A 48 5.11 4.79 -8.67
C THR A 48 4.76 4.01 -7.40
N LEU A 49 3.80 3.08 -7.51
CA LEU A 49 3.39 2.22 -6.40
C LEU A 49 4.48 1.22 -6.00
N ASP A 50 5.30 0.72 -6.93
CA ASP A 50 6.48 -0.12 -6.62
C ASP A 50 7.46 0.62 -5.70
N LYS A 51 7.74 1.89 -6.00
CA LYS A 51 8.57 2.78 -5.17
C LYS A 51 7.98 3.10 -3.80
N LEU A 52 6.70 2.79 -3.59
CA LEU A 52 5.94 3.08 -2.37
C LEU A 52 5.50 1.81 -1.64
N GLY A 53 6.00 0.63 -2.03
CA GLY A 53 5.85 -0.61 -1.27
C GLY A 53 4.88 -1.63 -1.86
N PHE A 54 4.23 -1.32 -3.00
CA PHE A 54 3.37 -2.27 -3.70
C PHE A 54 4.14 -2.90 -4.86
N LYS A 55 4.71 -4.08 -4.64
CA LYS A 55 5.68 -4.69 -5.57
C LYS A 55 5.13 -4.80 -6.99
N SER A 56 5.86 -4.24 -7.95
CA SER A 56 5.52 -4.25 -9.38
C SER A 56 6.76 -4.34 -10.27
N SER A 57 7.38 -5.51 -10.30
CA SER A 57 8.63 -5.76 -11.03
C SER A 57 8.50 -5.74 -12.56
N GLY A 58 9.66 -5.55 -13.22
CA GLY A 58 9.83 -5.78 -14.65
C GLY A 58 8.97 -4.84 -15.49
N THR A 59 8.04 -5.40 -16.26
CA THR A 59 7.13 -4.58 -17.08
C THR A 59 5.92 -4.07 -16.28
N ASN A 60 5.84 -4.28 -14.96
CA ASN A 60 4.73 -3.91 -14.07
C ASN A 60 3.43 -4.70 -14.24
N LEU A 61 3.44 -5.88 -14.90
CA LEU A 61 2.22 -6.68 -15.12
C LEU A 61 1.52 -7.10 -13.83
N ASN A 62 2.30 -7.25 -12.76
CA ASN A 62 1.82 -7.59 -11.43
C ASN A 62 1.94 -6.36 -10.55
N LEU A 63 0.96 -6.16 -9.68
CA LEU A 63 1.00 -5.26 -8.55
C LEU A 63 0.60 -6.08 -7.32
N ARG A 64 1.40 -6.05 -6.26
CA ARG A 64 1.17 -6.88 -5.06
C ARG A 64 1.20 -6.05 -3.79
N TYR A 65 0.21 -6.31 -2.94
CA TYR A 65 0.03 -5.64 -1.66
C TYR A 65 0.90 -6.19 -0.53
N ALA A 66 1.09 -7.51 -0.46
CA ALA A 66 1.67 -8.15 0.72
C ALA A 66 3.07 -7.60 1.05
N ASN A 67 3.44 -7.71 2.33
CA ASN A 67 4.73 -7.25 2.87
C ASN A 67 4.92 -5.73 2.74
N ASN A 68 3.94 -4.97 3.25
CA ASN A 68 3.92 -3.50 3.18
C ASN A 68 3.80 -2.86 4.58
N SER A 69 3.98 -1.54 4.66
CA SER A 69 3.92 -0.77 5.90
C SER A 69 2.51 -0.25 6.19
N ILE A 70 2.21 -0.01 7.47
CA ILE A 70 0.96 0.66 7.87
C ILE A 70 0.86 2.10 7.32
N LEU A 71 1.99 2.73 7.00
CA LEU A 71 2.03 4.05 6.38
C LEU A 71 1.48 3.97 4.96
N ALA A 72 1.96 3.03 4.15
CA ALA A 72 1.44 2.81 2.81
C ALA A 72 -0.02 2.35 2.83
N ASP A 73 -0.39 1.47 3.78
CA ASP A 73 -1.78 1.06 3.98
C ASP A 73 -2.69 2.29 4.12
N SER A 74 -2.33 3.20 5.02
CA SER A 74 -3.10 4.41 5.28
C SER A 74 -3.12 5.39 4.11
N LEU A 75 -1.96 5.64 3.50
CA LEU A 75 -1.82 6.62 2.43
C LEU A 75 -2.62 6.23 1.17
N PHE A 76 -2.67 4.93 0.89
CA PHE A 76 -3.38 4.37 -0.26
C PHE A 76 -4.74 3.81 0.11
N GLY A 77 -5.33 4.24 1.23
CA GLY A 77 -6.71 3.95 1.56
C GLY A 77 -7.04 2.47 1.67
N ILE A 78 -6.07 1.65 2.07
CA ILE A 78 -6.31 0.26 2.50
C ILE A 78 -7.03 0.35 3.85
N GLN A 79 -8.35 0.47 3.75
CA GLN A 79 -9.21 0.59 4.92
C GLN A 79 -9.45 -0.76 5.56
N TYR A 80 -9.51 -1.83 4.78
CA TYR A 80 -9.81 -3.15 5.31
C TYR A 80 -8.73 -4.19 5.01
N ASN A 81 -8.43 -5.01 6.00
CA ASN A 81 -7.67 -6.25 5.83
C ASN A 81 -8.55 -7.44 6.20
N ILE A 82 -8.61 -8.43 5.33
CA ILE A 82 -9.24 -9.73 5.62
C ILE A 82 -8.13 -10.73 5.91
N SER A 83 -8.17 -11.37 7.07
CA SER A 83 -7.18 -12.37 7.44
C SER A 83 -7.79 -13.58 8.13
N ASP A 84 -7.16 -14.74 7.95
CA ASP A 84 -7.48 -15.97 8.68
C ASP A 84 -6.70 -16.14 10.00
N SER A 85 -5.90 -15.13 10.35
CA SER A 85 -5.04 -15.10 11.53
C SER A 85 -5.05 -13.71 12.16
N PRO A 86 -4.71 -13.58 13.46
CA PRO A 86 -4.50 -12.29 14.10
C PRO A 86 -3.49 -11.43 13.36
N ILE A 87 -3.74 -10.11 13.29
CA ILE A 87 -2.82 -9.15 12.67
C ILE A 87 -2.30 -8.17 13.71
N ASP A 88 -0.98 -7.98 13.74
CA ASP A 88 -0.33 -7.02 14.64
C ASP A 88 0.02 -5.75 13.89
N LYS A 89 -1.01 -5.02 13.47
CA LYS A 89 -0.86 -3.71 12.81
C LYS A 89 -1.48 -2.63 13.68
N TYR A 90 -0.69 -1.63 14.04
CA TYR A 90 -1.18 -0.47 14.76
C TYR A 90 -2.31 0.22 13.99
N GLY A 91 -3.40 0.50 14.69
CA GLY A 91 -4.57 1.16 14.13
C GLY A 91 -5.55 0.26 13.39
N PHE A 92 -5.27 -1.03 13.25
CA PHE A 92 -6.24 -1.99 12.74
C PHE A 92 -7.06 -2.58 13.89
N GLN A 93 -8.38 -2.50 13.79
CA GLN A 93 -9.32 -3.04 14.78
C GLN A 93 -10.17 -4.14 14.14
N ASP A 94 -10.39 -5.23 14.85
CA ASP A 94 -11.35 -6.25 14.45
C ASP A 94 -12.78 -5.69 14.56
N ILE A 95 -13.48 -5.63 13.42
CA ILE A 95 -14.85 -5.09 13.38
C ILE A 95 -15.89 -6.17 13.10
N TYR A 96 -15.45 -7.30 12.54
CA TYR A 96 -16.33 -8.41 12.21
C TYR A 96 -15.55 -9.71 12.03
N GLN A 97 -16.10 -10.82 12.51
CA GLN A 97 -15.53 -12.15 12.37
C GLN A 97 -16.58 -13.13 11.84
N LYS A 98 -16.17 -13.99 10.92
CA LYS A 98 -17.00 -15.04 10.36
C LYS A 98 -16.16 -16.25 9.98
N ASP A 99 -16.56 -17.42 10.47
CA ASP A 99 -15.81 -18.67 10.34
C ASP A 99 -14.36 -18.48 10.84
N ASN A 100 -13.36 -18.80 10.01
CA ASN A 100 -11.96 -18.58 10.31
C ASN A 100 -11.43 -17.22 9.82
N LEU A 101 -12.28 -16.33 9.31
CA LEU A 101 -11.86 -15.03 8.75
C LEU A 101 -12.27 -13.87 9.65
N THR A 102 -11.37 -12.90 9.78
CA THR A 102 -11.59 -11.65 10.50
C THR A 102 -11.40 -10.47 9.55
N LEU A 103 -12.32 -9.52 9.63
CA LEU A 103 -12.26 -8.23 8.95
C LEU A 103 -11.70 -7.19 9.93
N TYR A 104 -10.57 -6.62 9.58
CA TYR A 104 -9.92 -5.56 10.34
C TYR A 104 -10.07 -4.22 9.62
N GLU A 105 -10.38 -3.16 10.35
CA GLU A 105 -10.48 -1.79 9.85
C GLU A 105 -9.30 -0.93 10.32
N ASN A 106 -8.62 -0.30 9.36
CA ASN A 106 -7.58 0.70 9.57
C ASN A 106 -8.17 2.07 9.91
N GLN A 107 -8.08 2.44 11.19
CA GLN A 107 -8.55 3.72 11.72
C GLN A 107 -7.77 4.95 11.18
N TYR A 108 -6.60 4.72 10.58
CA TYR A 108 -5.75 5.75 9.99
C TYR A 108 -5.81 5.77 8.46
N SER A 109 -6.71 5.02 7.84
CA SER A 109 -6.92 5.06 6.39
C SER A 109 -7.29 6.46 5.91
N LEU A 110 -6.65 6.92 4.83
CA LEU A 110 -7.07 8.10 4.08
C LEU A 110 -8.02 7.67 2.94
N PRO A 111 -9.05 8.45 2.63
CA PRO A 111 -9.88 8.19 1.45
C PRO A 111 -9.04 8.22 0.17
N ILE A 112 -9.56 7.69 -0.92
CA ILE A 112 -8.88 7.73 -2.23
C ILE A 112 -8.62 9.15 -2.77
N ALA A 113 -9.27 10.16 -2.18
CA ALA A 113 -9.01 11.58 -2.43
C ALA A 113 -8.98 12.35 -1.10
N PHE A 114 -7.92 13.12 -0.86
CA PHE A 114 -7.73 13.91 0.36
C PHE A 114 -7.03 15.23 0.06
N ALA A 115 -7.17 16.21 0.95
CA ALA A 115 -6.52 17.51 0.81
C ALA A 115 -5.11 17.46 1.41
N SER A 116 -4.09 17.89 0.66
CA SER A 116 -2.78 18.19 1.24
C SER A 116 -2.87 19.42 2.16
N GLN A 117 -1.86 19.69 2.99
CA GLN A 117 -1.85 20.89 3.85
C GLN A 117 -1.37 22.17 3.15
N SER A 118 -0.79 22.04 1.96
CA SER A 118 -0.41 23.15 1.08
C SER A 118 -0.62 22.75 -0.38
N ILE A 119 -0.38 23.67 -1.33
CA ILE A 119 -0.38 23.29 -2.76
C ILE A 119 0.70 22.22 -2.97
N TYR A 120 0.26 21.04 -3.35
CA TYR A 120 1.12 19.87 -3.44
C TYR A 120 2.11 20.00 -4.60
N ASN A 121 3.37 19.69 -4.33
CA ASN A 121 4.44 19.56 -5.33
C ASN A 121 5.05 18.15 -5.26
N ASP A 122 5.56 17.67 -6.39
CA ASP A 122 6.14 16.34 -6.46
C ASP A 122 7.44 16.23 -5.66
N VAL A 123 7.57 15.10 -4.96
CA VAL A 123 8.77 14.68 -4.24
C VAL A 123 9.60 13.78 -5.16
N LYS A 124 10.91 13.95 -5.14
CA LYS A 124 11.81 13.09 -5.90
C LYS A 124 11.98 11.72 -5.22
N PHE A 125 11.31 10.70 -5.72
CA PHE A 125 11.50 9.33 -5.24
C PHE A 125 12.82 8.71 -5.67
N ASN A 126 13.44 7.98 -4.75
CA ASN A 126 14.65 7.17 -4.92
C ASN A 126 14.28 5.67 -4.94
N GLU A 127 15.24 4.78 -4.71
CA GLU A 127 15.04 3.31 -4.67
C GLU A 127 14.77 2.77 -3.25
N HIS A 128 14.74 3.63 -2.23
CA HIS A 128 14.45 3.31 -0.85
C HIS A 128 12.97 3.57 -0.54
N THR A 129 12.19 2.49 -0.50
CA THR A 129 10.73 2.54 -0.34
C THR A 129 10.28 3.33 0.90
N LEU A 130 10.92 3.13 2.06
CA LEU A 130 10.52 3.80 3.30
C LEU A 130 10.80 5.31 3.27
N ASP A 131 11.91 5.73 2.65
CA ASP A 131 12.25 7.15 2.46
C ASP A 131 11.23 7.83 1.53
N ASN A 132 10.84 7.13 0.46
CA ASN A 132 9.80 7.62 -0.46
C ASN A 132 8.45 7.77 0.25
N GLN A 133 8.06 6.79 1.06
CA GLN A 133 6.84 6.84 1.87
C GLN A 133 6.87 8.01 2.86
N ALA A 134 7.97 8.17 3.60
CA ALA A 134 8.16 9.24 4.58
C ALA A 134 8.09 10.63 3.93
N SER A 135 8.88 10.83 2.87
CA SER A 135 8.95 12.11 2.16
C SER A 135 7.63 12.48 1.48
N PHE A 136 6.91 11.49 0.92
CA PHE A 136 5.59 11.72 0.35
C PHE A 136 4.56 12.14 1.42
N LEU A 137 4.52 11.45 2.57
CA LEU A 137 3.64 11.80 3.67
C LEU A 137 3.97 13.19 4.23
N ASN A 138 5.25 13.50 4.44
CA ASN A 138 5.72 14.83 4.86
C ASN A 138 5.24 15.94 3.91
N GLN A 139 5.37 15.74 2.59
CA GLN A 139 4.92 16.71 1.59
C GLN A 139 3.40 16.91 1.58
N LEU A 140 2.61 15.86 1.85
CA LEU A 140 1.15 15.94 1.92
C LEU A 140 0.67 16.60 3.21
N ALA A 141 1.32 16.28 4.34
CA ALA A 141 0.99 16.80 5.66
C ALA A 141 1.63 18.18 5.95
N ASP A 142 2.53 18.65 5.10
CA ASP A 142 3.32 19.89 5.27
C ASP A 142 4.10 19.90 6.61
N VAL A 143 4.79 18.79 6.87
CA VAL A 143 5.62 18.56 8.06
C VAL A 143 6.99 18.00 7.66
N ASN A 144 7.93 17.95 8.61
CA ASN A 144 9.25 17.36 8.40
C ASN A 144 9.57 16.37 9.52
N PHE A 145 8.89 15.23 9.51
CA PHE A 145 9.03 14.20 10.53
C PHE A 145 9.87 13.02 10.05
N ASP A 146 10.56 12.40 11.01
CA ASP A 146 11.24 11.11 10.83
C ASP A 146 10.32 9.99 11.35
N TYR A 147 9.69 9.26 10.43
CA TYR A 147 8.76 8.18 10.79
C TYR A 147 9.46 6.86 11.11
N PHE A 148 10.53 6.57 10.37
CA PHE A 148 11.23 5.29 10.44
C PHE A 148 12.60 5.48 11.12
N SER A 149 12.96 4.55 12.01
CA SER A 149 14.29 4.53 12.61
C SER A 149 14.83 3.10 12.64
N PRO A 150 16.13 2.89 12.39
CA PRO A 150 16.72 1.56 12.52
C PRO A 150 16.71 1.12 13.98
N ILE A 151 16.54 -0.19 14.21
CA ILE A 151 16.74 -0.82 15.52
C ILE A 151 18.04 -1.65 15.44
N PRO A 152 19.04 -1.36 16.29
CA PRO A 152 20.26 -2.15 16.32
C PRO A 152 20.00 -3.56 16.86
N TYR A 153 20.80 -4.52 16.40
CA TYR A 153 20.83 -5.90 16.89
C TYR A 153 22.28 -6.38 16.98
N GLU A 154 22.52 -7.40 17.80
CA GLU A 154 23.85 -8.02 17.87
C GLU A 154 24.15 -8.78 16.58
N LYS A 155 25.21 -8.38 15.88
CA LYS A 155 25.69 -9.10 14.70
C LYS A 155 26.38 -10.39 15.14
N THR A 156 26.01 -11.51 14.53
CA THR A 156 26.78 -12.75 14.62
C THR A 156 28.04 -12.63 13.76
N GLU A 157 29.15 -12.23 14.40
CA GLU A 157 30.53 -12.06 13.88
C GLU A 157 30.75 -11.19 12.63
N ASN A 158 31.95 -10.62 12.55
CA ASN A 158 32.41 -9.66 11.53
C ASN A 158 32.48 -10.30 10.14
N THR A 159 31.49 -10.04 9.29
CA THR A 159 31.76 -9.88 7.87
C THR A 159 30.88 -8.77 7.31
N ASP A 160 31.49 -7.81 6.61
CA ASP A 160 30.80 -6.86 5.72
C ASP A 160 30.19 -7.58 4.49
N ASP A 161 30.00 -8.90 4.56
CA ASP A 161 29.63 -9.81 3.47
C ASP A 161 28.34 -10.59 3.77
N LEU A 162 27.81 -11.16 2.69
CA LEU A 162 26.73 -12.13 2.59
C LEU A 162 26.70 -13.14 3.75
N ILE A 163 25.67 -13.05 4.59
CA ILE A 163 25.37 -14.02 5.65
C ILE A 163 24.82 -15.29 5.01
N THR A 164 25.35 -16.45 5.38
CA THR A 164 24.83 -17.76 4.95
C THR A 164 24.41 -18.57 6.15
N VAL A 165 23.14 -18.95 6.18
CA VAL A 165 22.55 -19.79 7.24
C VAL A 165 22.34 -21.19 6.65
N THR A 166 22.92 -22.20 7.29
CA THR A 166 22.80 -23.61 6.87
C THR A 166 22.27 -24.44 8.03
N SER A 167 21.30 -25.31 7.79
CA SER A 167 20.80 -26.23 8.83
C SER A 167 21.78 -27.37 9.08
N SER A 168 21.85 -27.84 10.32
CA SER A 168 22.75 -28.92 10.73
C SER A 168 22.25 -30.33 10.42
N SER A 169 21.00 -30.51 9.98
CA SER A 169 20.32 -31.83 10.00
C SER A 169 19.14 -32.01 9.01
N ASN A 170 19.27 -31.64 7.73
CA ASN A 170 18.17 -31.71 6.73
C ASN A 170 16.87 -30.98 7.16
N GLU A 171 16.98 -30.09 8.14
CA GLU A 171 15.91 -29.23 8.64
C GLU A 171 15.89 -27.91 7.87
N ASP A 172 14.86 -27.09 8.13
CA ASP A 172 14.78 -25.73 7.60
C ASP A 172 15.90 -24.87 8.18
N ALA A 173 16.58 -24.10 7.33
CA ALA A 173 17.52 -23.08 7.78
C ALA A 173 16.76 -22.08 8.68
N ALA A 174 17.37 -21.71 9.80
CA ALA A 174 16.79 -20.77 10.76
C ALA A 174 17.85 -19.89 11.39
N ILE A 175 17.47 -18.66 11.72
CA ILE A 175 18.31 -17.66 12.37
C ILE A 175 17.49 -16.92 13.44
N GLN A 176 18.15 -16.60 14.55
CA GLN A 176 17.53 -15.93 15.68
C GLN A 176 18.12 -14.55 15.87
N TYR A 177 17.27 -13.60 16.26
CA TYR A 177 17.64 -12.25 16.62
C TYR A 177 16.97 -11.85 17.92
N GLN A 178 17.64 -10.97 18.66
CA GLN A 178 17.06 -10.27 19.79
C GLN A 178 17.26 -8.78 19.58
N ILE A 179 16.16 -8.01 19.72
CA ILE A 179 16.18 -6.56 19.56
C ILE A 179 15.42 -5.87 20.69
N GLU A 180 15.94 -4.71 21.11
CA GLU A 180 15.28 -3.82 22.06
C GLU A 180 14.37 -2.85 21.31
N VAL A 181 13.05 -3.02 21.45
CA VAL A 181 12.05 -2.21 20.73
C VAL A 181 11.57 -1.07 21.63
N PRO A 182 11.71 0.20 21.18
CA PRO A 182 11.13 1.35 21.89
C PRO A 182 9.60 1.28 22.00
N GLU A 183 9.03 2.02 22.94
CA GLU A 183 7.57 2.17 23.02
C GLU A 183 6.95 2.74 21.74
N ASN A 184 5.64 2.55 21.56
CA ASN A 184 4.85 3.07 20.43
C ASN A 184 5.47 2.78 19.05
N SER A 185 5.88 1.53 18.84
CA SER A 185 6.65 1.13 17.66
C SER A 185 5.95 0.01 16.91
N GLN A 186 5.70 0.23 15.62
CA GLN A 186 5.41 -0.83 14.66
C GLN A 186 6.73 -1.32 14.07
N VAL A 187 7.04 -2.60 14.20
CA VAL A 187 8.37 -3.14 13.89
C VAL A 187 8.36 -3.94 12.59
N TYR A 188 9.42 -3.78 11.80
CA TYR A 188 9.61 -4.50 10.54
C TYR A 188 11.01 -5.11 10.45
N LEU A 189 11.12 -6.21 9.71
CA LEU A 189 12.36 -6.85 9.29
C LEU A 189 12.45 -6.82 7.78
N SER A 190 13.55 -6.31 7.25
CA SER A 190 13.85 -6.35 5.82
C SER A 190 15.10 -7.16 5.53
N PHE A 191 15.02 -8.03 4.52
CA PHE A 191 16.18 -8.70 3.95
C PHE A 191 16.53 -8.11 2.60
N THR A 192 17.82 -7.87 2.39
CA THR A 192 18.40 -7.51 1.10
C THR A 192 19.08 -8.74 0.50
N ASN A 193 18.92 -8.93 -0.81
CA ASN A 193 19.54 -10.03 -1.57
C ASN A 193 19.28 -11.43 -0.94
N LEU A 194 18.03 -11.69 -0.54
CA LEU A 194 17.62 -12.98 0.02
C LEU A 194 17.56 -14.08 -1.06
N HIS A 195 18.47 -15.04 -0.96
CA HIS A 195 18.59 -16.20 -1.82
C HIS A 195 18.24 -17.49 -1.07
N PHE A 196 17.51 -18.36 -1.77
CA PHE A 196 16.97 -19.62 -1.25
C PHE A 196 17.65 -20.78 -1.99
N SER A 197 18.07 -21.83 -1.27
CA SER A 197 18.64 -23.02 -1.93
C SER A 197 17.60 -23.78 -2.77
N ASN A 198 16.31 -23.72 -2.39
CA ASN A 198 15.19 -24.22 -3.16
C ASN A 198 14.32 -23.05 -3.63
N ASP A 199 14.52 -22.61 -4.87
CA ASP A 199 13.83 -21.46 -5.46
C ASP A 199 12.31 -21.63 -5.59
N LYS A 200 11.79 -22.85 -5.51
CA LYS A 200 10.35 -23.14 -5.50
C LYS A 200 9.69 -22.90 -4.14
N GLN A 201 10.48 -22.76 -3.07
CA GLN A 201 10.00 -22.53 -1.71
C GLN A 201 10.38 -21.13 -1.25
N LYS A 202 9.44 -20.19 -1.44
CA LYS A 202 9.60 -18.76 -1.13
C LYS A 202 8.88 -18.33 0.15
N LYS A 203 8.64 -19.27 1.07
CA LYS A 203 8.01 -18.98 2.36
C LYS A 203 9.06 -18.55 3.38
N VAL A 204 8.68 -17.63 4.24
CA VAL A 204 9.46 -17.21 5.41
C VAL A 204 8.54 -17.27 6.61
N ASP A 205 8.90 -18.09 7.58
CA ASP A 205 8.16 -18.24 8.82
C ASP A 205 8.88 -17.43 9.90
N ILE A 206 8.19 -16.46 10.49
CA ILE A 206 8.73 -15.60 11.55
C ILE A 206 7.92 -15.79 12.82
N LEU A 207 8.60 -16.23 13.87
CA LEU A 207 8.07 -16.34 15.22
C LEU A 207 8.55 -15.14 16.04
N VAL A 208 7.62 -14.34 16.54
CA VAL A 208 7.92 -13.21 17.43
C VAL A 208 7.17 -13.41 18.74
N ASN A 209 7.88 -13.51 19.86
CA ASN A 209 7.29 -13.66 21.20
C ASN A 209 6.24 -14.80 21.32
N GLY A 210 6.42 -15.90 20.59
CA GLY A 210 5.53 -17.07 20.62
C GLY A 210 4.45 -17.10 19.53
N GLU A 211 4.29 -16.03 18.75
CA GLU A 211 3.33 -15.97 17.64
C GLU A 211 4.02 -16.14 16.29
N LYS A 212 3.61 -17.19 15.55
CA LYS A 212 4.18 -17.54 14.25
C LYS A 212 3.36 -16.92 13.12
N LYS A 213 4.03 -16.25 12.20
CA LYS A 213 3.46 -15.74 10.94
C LYS A 213 4.22 -16.31 9.75
N THR A 214 3.47 -16.67 8.71
CA THR A 214 4.04 -17.13 7.45
C THR A 214 3.90 -16.04 6.40
N PHE A 215 5.01 -15.65 5.80
CA PHE A 215 5.09 -14.70 4.70
C PHE A 215 5.55 -15.41 3.43
N THR A 216 5.27 -14.78 2.29
CA THR A 216 5.86 -15.17 1.00
C THR A 216 6.85 -14.10 0.55
N THR A 217 7.84 -14.47 -0.24
CA THR A 217 8.70 -13.55 -1.00
C THR A 217 8.49 -13.69 -2.51
N ASP A 218 7.47 -14.45 -2.93
CA ASP A 218 7.13 -14.60 -4.35
C ASP A 218 6.49 -13.32 -4.88
N ASN A 219 7.24 -12.61 -5.72
CA ASN A 219 6.81 -11.37 -6.39
C ASN A 219 6.30 -10.27 -5.42
N VAL A 220 6.83 -10.26 -4.20
CA VAL A 220 6.59 -9.26 -3.16
C VAL A 220 7.93 -8.82 -2.55
N PHE A 221 7.94 -7.75 -1.76
CA PHE A 221 9.16 -7.33 -1.07
C PHE A 221 9.50 -8.28 0.08
N SER A 222 10.79 -8.47 0.38
CA SER A 222 11.25 -9.14 1.61
C SER A 222 11.20 -8.16 2.79
N PHE A 223 10.00 -7.69 3.12
CA PHE A 223 9.72 -6.67 4.14
C PHE A 223 8.57 -7.14 5.06
N PHE A 224 8.91 -7.62 6.24
CA PHE A 224 7.99 -8.39 7.07
C PHE A 224 7.58 -7.61 8.32
N ASN A 225 6.28 -7.61 8.61
CA ASN A 225 5.75 -7.02 9.83
C ASN A 225 6.01 -7.95 11.03
N LEU A 226 6.77 -7.46 12.02
CA LEU A 226 7.08 -8.18 13.26
C LEU A 226 6.06 -7.90 14.38
N GLY A 227 5.24 -6.86 14.23
CA GLY A 227 4.17 -6.52 15.17
C GLY A 227 4.35 -5.16 15.83
N TYR A 228 3.33 -4.78 16.60
CA TYR A 228 3.26 -3.50 17.31
C TYR A 228 3.55 -3.67 18.79
N THR A 229 4.14 -2.65 19.41
CA THR A 229 4.15 -2.52 20.87
C THR A 229 3.91 -1.10 21.33
N LYS A 230 3.07 -0.98 22.37
CA LYS A 230 2.82 0.29 23.06
C LYS A 230 3.92 0.63 24.07
N GLU A 231 4.56 -0.37 24.66
CA GLU A 231 5.57 -0.21 25.72
C GLU A 231 6.93 -0.68 25.22
N LYS A 232 8.02 -0.21 25.85
CA LYS A 232 9.36 -0.72 25.52
C LYS A 232 9.44 -2.21 25.88
N LYS A 233 9.86 -3.06 24.94
CA LYS A 233 10.10 -4.49 25.20
C LYS A 233 11.14 -5.10 24.27
N THR A 234 11.71 -6.22 24.71
CA THR A 234 12.57 -7.07 23.88
C THR A 234 11.72 -7.92 22.94
N PHE A 235 12.09 -8.00 21.67
CA PHE A 235 11.51 -8.97 20.73
C PHE A 235 12.52 -10.11 20.55
N ASN A 236 12.09 -11.33 20.85
CA ASN A 236 12.81 -12.55 20.50
C ASN A 236 12.24 -13.05 19.17
N ILE A 237 13.08 -13.07 18.14
CA ILE A 237 12.66 -13.29 16.76
C ILE A 237 13.37 -14.54 16.24
N ASN A 238 12.60 -15.53 15.80
CA ASN A 238 13.13 -16.69 15.08
C ASN A 238 12.59 -16.66 13.66
N VAL A 239 13.52 -16.59 12.69
CA VAL A 239 13.21 -16.61 11.26
C VAL A 239 13.63 -17.96 10.72
N SER A 240 12.67 -18.70 10.17
CA SER A 240 12.90 -20.00 9.51
C SER A 240 12.47 -19.95 8.05
N PHE A 241 13.11 -20.76 7.23
CA PHE A 241 12.90 -20.79 5.78
C PHE A 241 12.41 -22.18 5.33
N PRO A 242 11.09 -22.43 5.38
CA PRO A 242 10.53 -23.74 5.07
C PRO A 242 10.97 -24.32 3.73
N GLY A 243 11.40 -25.58 3.73
CA GLY A 243 11.84 -26.31 2.54
C GLY A 243 13.20 -25.89 1.99
N ASN A 244 13.99 -25.14 2.77
CA ASN A 244 15.32 -24.67 2.40
C ASN A 244 16.34 -25.06 3.48
N SER A 245 17.31 -25.91 3.15
CA SER A 245 18.41 -26.28 4.05
C SER A 245 19.50 -25.21 4.16
N GLN A 246 19.52 -24.25 3.22
CA GLN A 246 20.46 -23.14 3.20
C GLN A 246 19.79 -21.89 2.61
N VAL A 247 20.08 -20.74 3.19
CA VAL A 247 19.72 -19.42 2.64
C VAL A 247 20.89 -18.47 2.80
N SER A 248 20.97 -17.47 1.93
CA SER A 248 21.94 -16.39 2.04
C SER A 248 21.31 -15.03 1.81
N PHE A 249 21.84 -14.01 2.48
CA PHE A 249 21.33 -12.64 2.42
C PHE A 249 22.39 -11.65 2.92
N GLU A 250 22.27 -10.38 2.54
CA GLU A 250 23.04 -9.32 3.17
C GLU A 250 22.50 -9.02 4.58
N SER A 251 23.29 -8.32 5.39
CA SER A 251 22.90 -7.90 6.74
C SER A 251 21.46 -7.37 6.75
N PRO A 252 20.51 -8.07 7.43
CA PRO A 252 19.14 -7.60 7.48
C PRO A 252 19.04 -6.31 8.29
N ALA A 253 17.96 -5.59 8.04
CA ALA A 253 17.67 -4.36 8.74
C ALA A 253 16.35 -4.47 9.50
N PHE A 254 16.40 -4.11 10.78
CA PHE A 254 15.22 -3.91 11.61
C PHE A 254 14.88 -2.44 11.66
N TYR A 255 13.61 -2.11 11.48
CA TYR A 255 13.12 -0.74 11.54
C TYR A 255 11.91 -0.66 12.46
N ARG A 256 11.81 0.44 13.20
CA ARG A 256 10.54 0.86 13.79
C ARG A 256 9.91 1.95 12.92
N LEU A 257 8.60 1.94 12.82
CA LEU A 257 7.80 3.12 12.55
C LEU A 257 7.28 3.66 13.89
N ASP A 258 7.56 4.94 14.17
CA ASP A 258 7.03 5.64 15.34
C ASP A 258 5.53 5.93 15.15
N THR A 259 4.69 5.24 15.91
CA THR A 259 3.24 5.30 15.69
C THR A 259 2.64 6.63 16.15
N LYS A 260 3.29 7.36 17.08
CA LYS A 260 2.85 8.70 17.49
C LYS A 260 3.08 9.70 16.37
N THR A 261 4.29 9.75 15.81
CA THR A 261 4.64 10.64 14.71
C THR A 261 3.84 10.34 13.44
N PHE A 262 3.66 9.05 13.12
CA PHE A 262 2.80 8.63 12.01
C PHE A 262 1.35 9.10 12.20
N THR A 263 0.78 8.88 13.39
CA THR A 263 -0.59 9.31 13.71
C THR A 263 -0.75 10.82 13.57
N GLU A 264 0.22 11.60 14.05
CA GLU A 264 0.20 13.06 13.96
C GLU A 264 0.16 13.53 12.51
N ALA A 265 0.97 12.96 11.61
CA ALA A 265 0.96 13.32 10.20
C ALA A 265 -0.36 12.97 9.49
N ILE A 266 -0.95 11.81 9.79
CA ILE A 266 -2.27 11.45 9.26
C ILE A 266 -3.35 12.40 9.80
N GLN A 267 -3.27 12.77 11.09
CA GLN A 267 -4.19 13.75 11.68
C GLN A 267 -4.06 15.11 11.02
N LYS A 268 -2.85 15.58 10.72
CA LYS A 268 -2.62 16.83 9.97
C LYS A 268 -3.38 16.83 8.65
N ILE A 269 -3.29 15.76 7.85
CA ILE A 269 -4.07 15.64 6.62
C ILE A 269 -5.58 15.69 6.89
N LYS A 270 -6.05 14.96 7.91
CA LYS A 270 -7.47 14.91 8.31
C LYS A 270 -8.02 16.25 8.86
N GLU A 271 -7.17 17.23 9.21
CA GLU A 271 -7.63 18.58 9.62
C GLU A 271 -8.34 19.35 8.50
N GLN A 272 -8.19 18.90 7.23
CA GLN A 272 -8.88 19.41 6.06
C GLN A 272 -9.75 18.31 5.45
N PRO A 273 -10.99 18.12 5.97
CA PRO A 273 -11.80 16.98 5.63
C PRO A 273 -12.18 16.95 4.14
N VAL A 274 -12.05 15.76 3.57
CA VAL A 274 -12.56 15.41 2.24
C VAL A 274 -13.38 14.14 2.37
N THR A 275 -14.63 14.19 1.94
CA THR A 275 -15.50 13.03 1.83
C THR A 275 -15.59 12.62 0.39
N VAL A 276 -15.48 11.32 0.13
CA VAL A 276 -15.52 10.76 -1.22
C VAL A 276 -16.76 9.91 -1.39
N SER A 277 -17.34 9.95 -2.58
CA SER A 277 -18.32 8.98 -3.04
C SER A 277 -18.13 8.69 -4.52
N THR A 278 -18.70 7.60 -5.01
CA THR A 278 -18.60 7.24 -6.43
C THR A 278 -19.96 6.87 -7.01
N SER A 279 -20.10 7.05 -8.31
CA SER A 279 -21.25 6.55 -9.06
C SER A 279 -20.84 6.33 -10.51
N LYS A 280 -20.95 5.09 -10.98
CA LYS A 280 -20.59 4.68 -12.35
C LYS A 280 -19.13 5.07 -12.66
N ASN A 281 -18.92 5.92 -13.67
CA ASN A 281 -17.62 6.40 -14.12
C ASN A 281 -17.20 7.73 -13.44
N LYS A 282 -17.82 8.10 -12.31
CA LYS A 282 -17.57 9.37 -11.61
C LYS A 282 -17.12 9.18 -10.17
N VAL A 283 -16.24 10.06 -9.74
CA VAL A 283 -15.79 10.22 -8.35
C VAL A 283 -16.14 11.64 -7.90
N PHE A 284 -16.72 11.77 -6.71
CA PHE A 284 -17.08 13.03 -6.10
C PHE A 284 -16.25 13.21 -4.84
N ALA A 285 -15.47 14.29 -4.75
CA ALA A 285 -14.72 14.66 -3.58
C ALA A 285 -15.23 16.01 -3.07
N THR A 286 -16.00 15.97 -1.97
CA THR A 286 -16.51 17.17 -1.30
C THR A 286 -15.54 17.55 -0.20
N TYR A 287 -15.09 18.81 -0.20
CA TYR A 287 -14.03 19.28 0.68
C TYR A 287 -14.46 20.52 1.48
N ASP A 288 -13.85 20.69 2.65
CA ASP A 288 -13.86 21.92 3.45
C ASP A 288 -12.42 22.21 3.90
N VAL A 289 -11.71 23.04 3.14
CA VAL A 289 -10.27 23.29 3.31
C VAL A 289 -10.03 24.68 3.90
N LYS A 290 -9.03 24.78 4.77
CA LYS A 290 -8.75 25.98 5.57
C LYS A 290 -7.76 26.94 4.88
N GLN A 291 -7.10 26.47 3.83
CA GLN A 291 -6.14 27.20 3.00
C GLN A 291 -6.20 26.75 1.53
N ASN A 292 -5.55 27.50 0.65
CA ASN A 292 -5.33 27.06 -0.73
C ASN A 292 -4.49 25.78 -0.71
N THR A 293 -4.95 24.75 -1.40
CA THR A 293 -4.33 23.42 -1.33
C THR A 293 -4.61 22.61 -2.58
N SER A 294 -4.10 21.38 -2.66
CA SER A 294 -4.46 20.40 -3.67
C SER A 294 -5.35 19.31 -3.09
N ILE A 295 -6.40 18.94 -3.81
CA ILE A 295 -7.08 17.65 -3.62
C ILE A 295 -6.25 16.62 -4.39
N PHE A 296 -5.57 15.74 -3.65
CA PHE A 296 -4.75 14.66 -4.19
C PHE A 296 -5.61 13.41 -4.34
N PHE A 297 -5.48 12.72 -5.48
CA PHE A 297 -6.20 11.47 -5.76
C PHE A 297 -5.20 10.33 -5.89
N THR A 298 -5.35 9.27 -5.09
CA THR A 298 -4.59 8.02 -5.25
C THR A 298 -5.16 7.15 -6.39
N ILE A 299 -5.72 7.79 -7.41
CA ILE A 299 -6.28 7.18 -8.62
C ILE A 299 -5.23 7.36 -9.73
N PRO A 300 -4.94 6.32 -10.54
CA PRO A 300 -4.02 6.44 -11.66
C PRO A 300 -4.39 7.57 -12.61
N TYR A 301 -3.42 8.44 -12.92
CA TYR A 301 -3.60 9.49 -13.93
C TYR A 301 -3.77 8.89 -15.32
N ASP A 302 -4.76 9.38 -16.06
CA ASP A 302 -5.07 8.97 -17.43
C ASP A 302 -5.70 10.16 -18.17
N LYS A 303 -5.46 10.26 -19.49
CA LYS A 303 -6.01 11.33 -20.33
C LYS A 303 -7.55 11.26 -20.47
N GLY A 304 -8.14 10.11 -20.15
CA GLY A 304 -9.58 9.91 -20.10
C GLY A 304 -10.29 10.56 -18.91
N TRP A 305 -9.54 11.09 -17.93
CA TRP A 305 -10.14 11.83 -16.81
C TRP A 305 -10.43 13.29 -17.16
N SER A 306 -11.53 13.81 -16.63
CA SER A 306 -11.86 15.24 -16.63
C SER A 306 -12.37 15.65 -15.24
N ALA A 307 -12.03 16.87 -14.81
CA ALA A 307 -12.39 17.40 -13.50
C ALA A 307 -13.28 18.65 -13.62
N TYR A 308 -14.18 18.80 -12.65
CA TYR A 308 -15.07 19.95 -12.50
C TYR A 308 -15.13 20.36 -11.04
N GLN A 309 -14.92 21.64 -10.75
CA GLN A 309 -15.18 22.25 -9.44
C GLN A 309 -16.55 22.94 -9.50
N ASP A 310 -17.51 22.46 -8.71
CA ASP A 310 -18.87 23.02 -8.63
C ASP A 310 -19.51 23.19 -10.02
N GLY A 311 -19.29 22.20 -10.90
CA GLY A 311 -19.78 22.18 -12.28
C GLY A 311 -18.93 22.92 -13.32
N LYS A 312 -17.93 23.70 -12.91
CA LYS A 312 -17.00 24.40 -13.81
C LYS A 312 -15.77 23.55 -14.08
N LYS A 313 -15.39 23.39 -15.35
CA LYS A 313 -14.22 22.60 -15.74
C LYS A 313 -12.94 23.16 -15.10
N ILE A 314 -12.12 22.29 -14.54
CA ILE A 314 -10.82 22.62 -13.95
C ILE A 314 -9.74 21.67 -14.48
N GLU A 315 -8.49 22.13 -14.50
CA GLU A 315 -7.36 21.34 -14.96
C GLU A 315 -7.00 20.24 -13.95
N ILE A 316 -6.80 19.03 -14.45
CA ILE A 316 -6.15 17.94 -13.71
C ILE A 316 -4.65 18.06 -13.92
N LYS A 317 -3.90 18.10 -12.83
CA LYS A 317 -2.43 18.04 -12.88
C LYS A 317 -1.97 16.64 -12.55
N GLN A 318 -1.04 16.11 -13.34
CA GLN A 318 -0.33 14.89 -12.99
C GLN A 318 0.49 15.14 -11.72
N ALA A 319 0.53 14.14 -10.83
CA ALA A 319 1.24 14.20 -9.56
C ALA A 319 1.96 12.86 -9.31
N GLN A 320 3.19 12.94 -8.80
CA GLN A 320 4.08 11.82 -8.54
C GLN A 320 4.25 10.87 -9.72
N THR A 321 4.12 11.39 -10.95
CA THR A 321 4.07 10.62 -12.21
C THR A 321 2.87 9.66 -12.35
N GLY A 322 2.48 8.93 -11.30
CA GLY A 322 1.43 7.92 -11.35
C GLY A 322 0.02 8.41 -11.04
N PHE A 323 -0.12 9.53 -10.35
CA PHE A 323 -1.37 10.00 -9.75
C PHE A 323 -1.78 11.38 -10.28
N MET A 324 -2.84 11.94 -9.71
CA MET A 324 -3.36 13.23 -10.13
C MET A 324 -3.82 14.09 -8.95
N LYS A 325 -3.88 15.40 -9.20
CA LYS A 325 -4.36 16.39 -8.25
C LYS A 325 -5.14 17.50 -8.95
N VAL A 326 -5.92 18.24 -8.16
CA VAL A 326 -6.56 19.50 -8.56
C VAL A 326 -6.28 20.53 -7.48
N ASP A 327 -5.83 21.73 -7.87
CA ASP A 327 -5.59 22.82 -6.92
C ASP A 327 -6.90 23.56 -6.65
N VAL A 328 -7.21 23.80 -5.38
CA VAL A 328 -8.46 24.41 -4.92
C VAL A 328 -8.18 25.58 -3.98
N PRO A 329 -9.00 26.65 -4.02
CA PRO A 329 -8.89 27.74 -3.05
C PRO A 329 -9.42 27.32 -1.68
N LYS A 330 -9.08 28.09 -0.65
CA LYS A 330 -9.71 28.01 0.68
C LYS A 330 -11.24 28.02 0.56
N GLY A 331 -11.91 27.14 1.32
CA GLY A 331 -13.36 27.11 1.44
C GLY A 331 -13.95 25.73 1.18
N LYS A 332 -15.23 25.72 0.82
CA LYS A 332 -16.01 24.51 0.53
C LYS A 332 -16.24 24.36 -0.96
N GLY A 333 -16.27 23.13 -1.44
CA GLY A 333 -16.65 22.82 -2.81
C GLY A 333 -16.68 21.32 -3.07
N THR A 334 -17.05 20.96 -4.30
CA THR A 334 -17.03 19.58 -4.77
C THR A 334 -16.23 19.46 -6.06
N ILE A 335 -15.23 18.59 -6.06
CA ILE A 335 -14.56 18.12 -7.27
C ILE A 335 -15.29 16.89 -7.80
N THR A 336 -15.77 16.98 -9.04
CA THR A 336 -16.30 15.83 -9.78
C THR A 336 -15.29 15.39 -10.82
N LEU A 337 -14.76 14.18 -10.68
CA LEU A 337 -14.00 13.48 -11.72
C LEU A 337 -14.95 12.63 -12.55
N SER A 338 -14.73 12.60 -13.87
CA SER A 338 -15.44 11.73 -14.82
C SER A 338 -14.45 11.05 -15.73
N PHE A 339 -14.54 9.73 -15.85
CA PHE A 339 -13.68 8.92 -16.73
C PHE A 339 -14.40 8.49 -18.00
N ILE A 340 -13.80 8.77 -19.15
CA ILE A 340 -14.17 8.17 -20.43
C ILE A 340 -12.85 7.76 -21.10
N PRO A 341 -12.66 6.48 -21.49
CA PRO A 341 -11.41 6.06 -22.13
C PRO A 341 -11.11 6.94 -23.34
N ASN A 342 -9.88 7.43 -23.45
CA ASN A 342 -9.51 8.44 -24.47
C ASN A 342 -9.87 8.02 -25.91
N SER A 343 -9.75 6.72 -26.22
CA SER A 343 -10.06 6.17 -27.55
C SER A 343 -11.53 5.79 -27.75
N PHE A 344 -12.38 5.91 -26.71
CA PHE A 344 -13.79 5.51 -26.80
C PHE A 344 -14.56 6.37 -27.80
N ILE A 345 -14.36 7.70 -27.76
CA ILE A 345 -15.05 8.63 -28.65
C ILE A 345 -14.61 8.40 -30.10
N THR A 346 -13.31 8.23 -30.34
CA THR A 346 -12.77 7.91 -31.67
C THR A 346 -13.32 6.58 -32.18
N GLY A 347 -13.35 5.55 -31.33
CA GLY A 347 -13.90 4.23 -31.68
C GLY A 347 -15.40 4.28 -32.01
N ALA A 348 -16.19 5.02 -31.23
CA ALA A 348 -17.62 5.19 -31.48
C ALA A 348 -17.89 5.90 -32.81
N ASN A 349 -17.12 6.95 -33.14
CA ASN A 349 -17.25 7.64 -34.42
C ASN A 349 -16.90 6.75 -35.61
N LEU A 350 -15.81 5.96 -35.51
CA LEU A 350 -15.44 4.99 -36.54
C LEU A 350 -16.51 3.92 -36.73
N PHE A 351 -17.04 3.37 -35.62
CA PHE A 351 -18.10 2.37 -35.67
C PHE A 351 -19.36 2.88 -36.39
N LEU A 352 -19.80 4.10 -36.07
CA LEU A 352 -20.95 4.74 -36.72
C LEU A 352 -20.70 4.99 -38.21
N TYR A 353 -19.51 5.49 -38.56
CA TYR A 353 -19.12 5.74 -39.95
C TYR A 353 -19.14 4.45 -40.79
N PHE A 354 -18.55 3.36 -40.30
CA PHE A 354 -18.55 2.08 -41.02
C PHE A 354 -19.95 1.46 -41.10
N SER A 355 -20.75 1.58 -40.03
CA SER A 355 -22.12 1.07 -40.02
C SER A 355 -23.00 1.79 -41.05
N LEU A 356 -22.86 3.11 -41.19
CA LEU A 356 -23.56 3.89 -42.22
C LEU A 356 -23.05 3.62 -43.63
N THR A 357 -21.77 3.27 -43.79
CA THR A 357 -21.20 2.96 -45.12
C THR A 357 -21.62 1.56 -45.60
N ILE A 358 -21.72 0.58 -44.69
CA ILE A 358 -22.17 -0.78 -45.00
C ILE A 358 -23.65 -0.81 -45.40
N TRP A 359 -24.49 0.09 -44.87
CA TRP A 359 -25.91 0.18 -45.24
C TRP A 359 -26.17 0.95 -46.55
N ASN A 360 -25.15 1.64 -47.08
CA ASN A 360 -25.22 2.38 -48.35
C ASN A 360 -24.51 1.63 -49.50
N LEU A 361 -24.08 0.39 -49.27
CA LEU A 361 -23.61 -0.59 -50.26
C LEU A 361 -24.62 -1.74 -50.33
#